data_AF-A0A958GCY4-F1
#
_entry.id   AF-A0A958GCY4-F1
#
_cell.length_a   1.000
_cell.length_b   1.000
_cell.length_c   1.000
_cell.angle_alpha   90.00
_cell.angle_beta   90.00
_cell.angle_gamma   90.00
#
_symmetry.space_group_name_H-M   'P 1'
#
loop_
_entity.id
_entity.type
_entity.pdbx_description
1 polymer ?
#
loop_
_entity_poly.entity_id
_entity_poly.type
_entity_poly.pdbx_seq_one_letter_code
_entity_poly.pdbx_strand_id
1 'polypeptide(L)' 'MGKSKAEEAAGGKGSSAKAIEVKEHIVEIVSDSGEGAQTAGQAFGALSARSGNGVWTVEIIPAEIEPPPRTSAGA' A
#
# COMPACT_ATOMS: atom_id res chain seq x y z
N MET A 1 -34.43 -2.12 -21.18
CA MET A 1 -33.05 -1.93 -21.66
C MET A 1 -32.26 -1.31 -20.52
N GLY A 2 -31.83 -2.15 -19.57
CA GLY A 2 -31.24 -1.71 -18.30
C GLY A 2 -29.74 -1.50 -18.45
N LYS A 3 -29.25 -0.33 -18.03
CA LYS A 3 -27.82 -0.15 -17.77
C LYS A 3 -27.52 -0.90 -16.47
N SER A 4 -26.75 -1.98 -16.55
CA SER A 4 -26.25 -2.70 -15.37
C SER A 4 -25.31 -1.77 -14.61
N LYS A 5 -25.76 -1.37 -13.41
CA LYS A 5 -25.02 -0.61 -12.43
C LYS A 5 -23.89 -1.48 -11.88
N ALA A 6 -22.74 -1.48 -12.54
CA ALA A 6 -21.52 -2.17 -12.08
C ALA A 6 -20.27 -1.32 -12.32
N GLU A 7 -20.41 0.01 -12.25
CA GLU A 7 -19.27 0.92 -12.23
C GLU A 7 -19.64 2.09 -11.31
N GLU A 8 -19.83 1.79 -10.03
CA GLU A 8 -19.83 2.79 -8.97
C GLU A 8 -18.54 2.55 -8.21
N ALA A 9 -17.51 3.34 -8.55
CA ALA A 9 -16.26 3.41 -7.81
C ALA A 9 -16.58 3.46 -6.32
N ALA A 10 -15.94 2.59 -5.54
CA ALA A 10 -15.99 2.59 -4.09
C ALA A 10 -15.25 3.82 -3.53
N GLY A 11 -15.74 5.01 -3.86
CA GLY A 11 -15.42 6.26 -3.20
C GLY A 11 -16.17 6.27 -1.87
N GLY A 12 -15.61 5.57 -0.88
CA GLY A 12 -16.08 5.68 0.50
C GLY A 12 -16.09 7.15 0.89
N LYS A 13 -17.26 7.67 1.30
CA LYS A 13 -17.37 9.01 1.89
C LYS A 13 -16.45 9.07 3.09
N GLY A 14 -15.28 9.69 2.92
CA GLY A 14 -14.30 9.89 3.99
C GLY A 14 -14.98 10.58 5.16
N SER A 15 -14.98 9.92 6.31
CA SER A 15 -15.40 10.52 7.58
C SER A 15 -14.69 11.87 7.75
N SER A 16 -15.45 12.91 8.08
CA SER A 16 -14.96 14.28 8.31
C SER A 16 -14.16 14.41 9.61
N ALA A 17 -13.37 13.40 9.95
CA ALA A 17 -12.50 13.43 11.11
C ALA A 17 -11.55 14.62 10.96
N LYS A 18 -11.50 15.46 11.99
CA LYS A 18 -10.57 16.58 12.05
C LYS A 18 -9.16 16.02 11.93
N ALA A 19 -8.44 16.42 10.88
CA ALA A 19 -7.04 16.07 10.74
C ALA A 19 -6.28 16.53 11.99
N ILE A 20 -5.51 15.60 12.57
CA ILE A 20 -4.61 15.89 13.67
C ILE A 20 -3.18 15.86 13.14
N GLU A 21 -2.35 16.77 13.64
CA GLU A 21 -0.93 16.74 13.35
C GLU A 21 -0.28 15.68 14.25
N VAL A 22 0.49 14.79 13.62
CA VAL A 22 1.25 13.75 14.31
C VAL A 22 2.71 13.88 13.94
N LYS A 23 3.61 13.63 14.90
CA LYS A 23 5.06 13.63 14.63
C LYS A 23 5.46 12.44 13.77
N GLU A 24 4.89 11.27 14.07
CA GLU A 24 5.17 9.99 13.40
C GLU A 24 3.92 9.11 13.42
N HIS A 25 3.80 8.22 12.44
CA HIS A 25 2.72 7.24 12.37
C HIS A 25 3.15 5.99 11.57
N ILE A 26 2.58 4.84 11.91
CA ILE A 26 2.78 3.58 11.17
C ILE A 26 1.47 3.24 10.47
N VAL A 27 1.56 2.98 9.17
CA VAL A 27 0.44 2.51 8.35
C VAL A 27 0.77 1.10 7.88
N GLU A 28 -0.13 0.16 8.12
CA GLU A 28 -0.04 -1.21 7.62
C GLU A 28 -1.09 -1.43 6.53
N ILE A 29 -0.65 -1.88 5.36
CA ILE A 29 -1.52 -2.20 4.22
C ILE A 29 -1.52 -3.73 4.11
N VAL A 30 -2.65 -4.34 4.44
CA VAL A 30 -2.82 -5.80 4.43
C VAL A 30 -3.83 -6.17 3.36
N SER A 31 -3.46 -7.10 2.47
CA SER A 31 -4.33 -7.73 1.49
C SER A 31 -3.96 -9.19 1.34
N ASP A 32 -4.82 -9.97 0.67
CA ASP A 32 -4.43 -11.30 0.21
C ASP A 32 -3.32 -11.19 -0.86
N SER A 33 -2.59 -12.29 -1.04
CA SER A 33 -1.49 -12.36 -2.01
C SER A 33 -2.00 -12.14 -3.43
N GLY A 34 -1.36 -11.24 -4.17
CA GLY A 34 -1.75 -10.88 -5.53
C GLY A 34 -2.80 -9.77 -5.63
N GLU A 35 -3.36 -9.31 -4.51
CA GLU A 35 -4.35 -8.21 -4.49
C GLU A 35 -3.73 -6.81 -4.44
N GLY A 36 -2.39 -6.72 -4.52
CA GLY A 36 -1.70 -5.46 -4.77
C GLY A 36 -1.26 -4.68 -3.53
N ALA A 37 -1.13 -5.31 -2.36
CA ALA A 37 -0.52 -4.68 -1.17
C ALA A 37 0.84 -4.05 -1.47
N GLN A 38 1.70 -4.71 -2.27
CA GLN A 38 3.01 -4.14 -2.64
C GLN A 38 2.85 -2.86 -3.46
N THR A 39 2.01 -2.88 -4.51
CA THR A 39 1.76 -1.70 -5.37
C THR A 39 1.18 -0.54 -4.55
N ALA A 40 0.25 -0.83 -3.64
CA ALA A 40 -0.34 0.15 -2.75
C ALA A 40 0.72 0.75 -1.80
N GLY A 41 1.56 -0.07 -1.19
CA GLY A 41 2.68 0.37 -0.33
C GLY A 41 3.67 1.25 -1.06
N GLN A 42 4.09 0.87 -2.27
CA GLN A 42 5.00 1.67 -3.10
C GLN A 42 4.37 3.02 -3.51
N ALA A 43 3.09 3.01 -3.90
CA ALA A 43 2.37 4.24 -4.24
C ALA A 43 2.24 5.18 -3.03
N PHE A 44 1.90 4.63 -1.86
CA PHE A 44 1.80 5.39 -0.61
C PHE A 44 3.14 5.99 -0.18
N GLY A 45 4.23 5.22 -0.28
CA GLY A 45 5.58 5.71 -0.01
C GLY A 45 5.97 6.88 -0.93
N ALA A 46 5.74 6.74 -2.24
CA ALA A 46 6.04 7.77 -3.22
C ALA A 46 5.21 9.05 -3.01
N LEU A 47 3.92 8.92 -2.65
CA LEU A 47 3.06 10.06 -2.31
C LEU A 47 3.50 10.74 -1.01
N SER A 48 3.89 9.97 0.00
CA SER A 48 4.35 10.49 1.29
C SER A 48 5.63 11.32 1.13
N ALA A 49 6.60 10.81 0.37
CA ALA A 49 7.84 11.52 0.06
C ALA A 49 7.57 12.82 -0.74
N ARG A 50 6.69 12.77 -1.76
CA ARG A 50 6.29 13.97 -2.52
C ARG A 50 5.56 15.01 -1.66
N SER A 51 4.87 14.56 -0.62
CA SER A 51 4.19 15.43 0.35
C SER A 51 5.13 16.03 1.40
N GLY A 52 6.44 15.75 1.32
CA GLY A 52 7.45 16.29 2.22
C GLY A 52 7.66 15.49 3.51
N ASN A 53 7.08 14.30 3.62
CA ASN A 53 7.25 13.43 4.79
C ASN A 53 8.47 12.53 4.64
N GLY A 54 9.19 12.32 5.75
CA GLY A 54 10.12 11.19 5.86
C GLY A 54 9.35 9.88 5.86
N VAL A 55 9.77 8.91 5.05
CA VAL A 55 9.09 7.61 4.93
C VAL A 55 10.11 6.48 4.83
N TRP A 56 9.82 5.39 5.53
CA TRP A 56 10.50 4.12 5.39
C TRP A 56 9.44 3.04 5.17
N THR A 57 9.73 2.07 4.32
CA THR A 57 8.78 1.01 3.95
C THR A 57 9.41 -0.34 4.18
N VAL A 58 8.62 -1.28 4.70
CA VAL A 58 8.94 -2.71 4.76
C VAL A 58 7.83 -3.48 4.05
N GLU A 59 8.20 -4.43 3.21
CA GLU A 59 7.25 -5.34 2.57
C GLU A 59 7.36 -6.71 3.22
N ILE A 60 6.23 -7.23 3.68
CA ILE A 60 6.12 -8.59 4.22
C ILE A 60 5.44 -9.44 3.15
N ILE A 61 6.19 -10.40 2.60
CA ILE A 61 5.68 -11.34 1.59
C ILE A 61 5.31 -12.65 2.33
N PRO A 62 4.18 -13.31 1.99
CA PRO A 62 3.82 -14.59 2.58
C PRO A 62 4.94 -15.61 2.48
N ALA A 63 5.10 -16.44 3.52
CA ALA A 63 6.17 -17.43 3.60
C ALA A 63 6.10 -18.51 2.50
N GLU A 64 4.92 -18.73 1.91
CA GLU A 64 4.71 -19.67 0.80
C GLU A 64 5.30 -19.22 -0.55
N ILE A 65 5.63 -17.93 -0.74
CA ILE A 65 6.36 -17.47 -1.93
C ILE A 65 7.86 -17.58 -1.64
N GLU A 66 8.49 -18.64 -2.13
CA GLU A 66 9.92 -18.87 -1.96
C GLU A 66 10.71 -17.69 -2.58
N PRO A 67 11.59 -17.00 -1.81
CA PRO A 67 12.47 -15.99 -2.37
C PRO A 67 13.32 -16.63 -3.46
N PRO A 68 13.57 -15.95 -4.59
CA PRO A 68 14.44 -16.51 -5.62
C PRO A 68 15.79 -16.92 -5.00
N PRO A 69 16.35 -18.08 -5.40
CA PRO A 69 17.59 -18.58 -4.84
C PRO A 69 18.66 -17.48 -4.88
N ARG A 70 19.15 -17.10 -3.70
CA ARG A 70 20.26 -16.17 -3.60
C ARG A 70 21.51 -16.90 -4.10
N THR A 71 21.91 -16.62 -5.35
CA THR A 71 23.29 -16.87 -5.77
C THR A 71 24.12 -15.71 -5.24
N SER A 72 25.17 -16.02 -4.48
CA SER A 72 26.14 -15.02 -4.05
C SER A 72 26.84 -14.48 -5.29
N ALA A 73 26.42 -13.31 -5.77
CA ALA A 73 27.28 -12.51 -6.62
C ALA A 73 28.50 -12.13 -5.77
N GLY A 74 29.66 -12.64 -6.15
CA GLY A 74 30.90 -12.60 -5.37
C GLY A 74 31.31 -11.20 -4.90
N ALA A 75 32.20 -11.19 -3.90
CA ALA A 75 32.77 -10.01 -3.26
C ALA A 75 33.54 -9.10 -4.22
#